data_AF-A0A9P0IZM1-F1
#
_entry.id   AF-A0A9P0IZM1-F1
#
_cell.length_a   1.000
_cell.length_b   1.000
_cell.length_c   1.000
_cell.angle_alpha   90.00
_cell.angle_beta   90.00
_cell.angle_gamma   90.00
#
_symmetry.space_group_name_H-M   'P 1'
#
loop_
_entity.id
_entity.type
_entity.pdbx_description
1 polymer ?
#
loop_
_entity_poly.entity_id
_entity_poly.type
_entity_poly.pdbx_seq_one_letter_code
_entity_poly.pdbx_strand_id
1 'polypeptide(L)'
;MTRCRSWSKRLLRQSQVPEPVAAAAAVLCSLLILLVHVPSTKSFSISWLFDDNTYRGILYPKYDDDYTSSIDEADVYNDVLDEFRVYWNVPTFQCHKFGYKFNEVAEWGIQQNIDDNFRGDKISLLYDPGLFPALMQGGGSRSDHVIRNGGVPHEGNLTKHLELFTRDLVTKLIPDPNFSGLAIIDFEHWRPMYEENFGSLSLYKDYSMEIEKYNHPLWQKEDLQREASRKFEKAATQFLKRTLQVAKSLRPNANWGYYGYPFCFNYTPKNDQAKCSSNVMKNNEKSKWLFEESTAIYPSLYFKYENMSSEKRAKFMQGRMVEAIRVGKMSNSKKFVYPYTWIKYYDTKQFVEKADLLNSFSIPKKNDASGVIIWGASNDVNSEKKCKAMHNYLTGVIGPTLKTFYKSNRKAVKRKRRAKVDSIFDYFI
;
A
#
# COMPACT_ATOMS: atom_id res chain seq x y z
N MET A 1 -4.97 -21.21 -33.51
CA MET A 1 -3.97 -21.72 -34.49
C MET A 1 -4.57 -22.51 -35.66
N THR A 2 -5.66 -23.26 -35.48
CA THR A 2 -6.29 -24.07 -36.56
C THR A 2 -7.10 -23.28 -37.59
N ARG A 3 -7.55 -22.04 -37.28
CA ARG A 3 -8.26 -21.16 -38.25
C ARG A 3 -7.36 -20.25 -39.11
N CYS A 4 -6.06 -20.10 -38.78
CA CYS A 4 -5.10 -19.37 -39.63
C CYS A 4 -4.49 -20.22 -40.75
N ARG A 5 -4.51 -21.57 -40.61
CA ARG A 5 -3.99 -22.48 -41.63
C ARG A 5 -4.91 -22.65 -42.85
N SER A 6 -6.18 -22.22 -42.79
CA SER A 6 -7.09 -22.30 -43.94
C SER A 6 -7.09 -21.04 -44.83
N TRP A 7 -6.64 -19.89 -44.31
CA TRP A 7 -6.50 -18.66 -45.10
C TRP A 7 -5.22 -18.64 -45.95
N SER A 8 -4.09 -19.14 -45.43
CA SER A 8 -2.83 -19.19 -46.18
C SER A 8 -2.86 -20.15 -47.37
N LYS A 9 -3.67 -21.21 -47.32
CA LYS A 9 -3.83 -22.17 -48.44
C LYS A 9 -4.74 -21.67 -49.57
N ARG A 10 -5.50 -20.58 -49.38
CA ARG A 10 -6.41 -20.03 -50.40
C ARG A 10 -5.80 -18.88 -51.21
N LEU A 11 -4.79 -18.19 -50.66
CA LEU A 11 -4.08 -17.08 -51.35
C LEU A 11 -2.91 -17.54 -52.23
N LEU A 12 -2.40 -18.76 -52.05
CA LEU A 12 -1.27 -19.30 -52.83
C LEU A 12 -1.66 -19.98 -54.16
N ARG A 13 -2.92 -19.87 -54.62
CA ARG A 13 -3.36 -20.47 -55.89
C ARG A 13 -3.69 -19.48 -57.01
N GLN A 14 -3.63 -18.17 -56.78
CA GLN A 14 -3.79 -17.19 -57.85
C GLN A 14 -2.91 -15.96 -57.58
N SER A 15 -2.18 -15.55 -58.62
CA SER A 15 -1.31 -14.36 -58.74
C SER A 15 0.12 -14.48 -58.20
N GLN A 16 1.07 -14.23 -59.12
CA GLN A 16 2.51 -14.13 -58.90
C GLN A 16 2.82 -12.98 -57.93
N VAL A 17 3.33 -13.30 -56.74
CA VAL A 17 3.93 -12.32 -55.84
C VAL A 17 5.30 -12.86 -55.40
N PRO A 18 6.40 -12.09 -55.51
CA PRO A 18 7.72 -12.56 -55.12
C PRO A 18 7.82 -12.87 -53.61
N GLU A 19 8.59 -13.89 -53.25
CA GLU A 19 8.76 -14.43 -51.89
C GLU A 19 9.06 -13.42 -50.75
N PRO A 20 9.65 -12.22 -50.95
CA PRO A 20 9.86 -11.29 -49.84
C PRO A 20 8.57 -10.70 -49.24
N VAL A 21 7.45 -10.73 -49.99
CA VAL A 21 6.19 -10.08 -49.57
C VAL A 21 5.30 -11.03 -48.76
N ALA A 22 5.38 -12.34 -48.98
CA ALA A 22 4.65 -13.34 -48.19
C ALA A 22 5.19 -13.47 -46.75
N ALA A 23 6.49 -13.26 -46.56
CA ALA A 23 7.13 -13.25 -45.24
C ALA A 23 6.70 -12.02 -44.40
N ALA A 24 6.53 -10.85 -45.03
CA ALA A 24 6.08 -9.64 -44.33
C ALA A 24 4.63 -9.74 -43.83
N ALA A 25 3.72 -10.39 -44.58
CA ALA A 25 2.33 -10.59 -44.17
C ALA A 25 2.17 -11.58 -43.01
N ALA A 26 3.01 -12.63 -42.94
CA ALA A 26 3.01 -13.58 -41.82
C ALA A 26 3.57 -12.97 -40.52
N VAL A 27 4.53 -12.04 -40.64
CA VAL A 27 5.08 -11.27 -39.51
C VAL A 27 4.07 -10.24 -39.00
N LEU A 28 3.35 -9.54 -39.89
CA LEU A 28 2.29 -8.59 -39.53
C LEU A 28 1.09 -9.26 -38.86
N CYS A 29 0.68 -10.45 -39.30
CA CYS A 29 -0.41 -11.20 -38.66
C CYS A 29 -0.02 -11.75 -37.27
N SER A 30 1.27 -12.02 -37.06
CA SER A 30 1.81 -12.44 -35.75
C SER A 30 1.97 -11.25 -34.78
N LEU A 31 2.33 -10.07 -35.29
CA LEU A 31 2.39 -8.81 -34.53
C LEU A 31 1.00 -8.30 -34.13
N LEU A 32 -0.03 -8.49 -34.97
CA LEU A 32 -1.42 -8.14 -34.65
C LEU A 32 -2.07 -9.05 -33.60
N ILE A 33 -1.66 -10.33 -33.51
CA ILE A 33 -2.12 -11.25 -32.44
C ILE A 33 -1.43 -10.94 -31.10
N LEU A 34 -0.19 -10.41 -31.13
CA LEU A 34 0.53 -9.93 -29.94
C LEU A 34 -0.01 -8.59 -29.38
N LEU A 35 -0.75 -7.81 -30.19
CA LEU A 35 -1.33 -6.52 -29.78
C LEU A 35 -2.75 -6.62 -29.19
N VAL A 36 -3.40 -7.79 -29.21
CA VAL A 36 -4.78 -7.98 -28.68
C VAL A 36 -4.81 -8.80 -27.40
N HIS A 37 -3.67 -9.21 -26.84
CA HIS A 37 -3.58 -9.81 -25.51
C HIS A 37 -2.56 -9.05 -24.67
N VAL A 38 -2.94 -7.86 -24.20
CA VAL A 38 -2.35 -7.31 -22.98
C VAL A 38 -2.85 -8.22 -21.84
N PRO A 39 -2.01 -9.04 -21.22
CA PRO A 39 -2.42 -9.71 -19.99
C PRO A 39 -2.65 -8.58 -18.99
N SER A 40 -3.87 -8.49 -18.46
CA SER A 40 -4.20 -7.71 -17.27
C SER A 40 -3.03 -7.79 -16.30
N THR A 41 -2.30 -6.70 -16.13
CA THR A 41 -1.17 -6.60 -15.21
C THR A 41 -1.70 -6.91 -13.82
N LYS A 42 -1.44 -8.13 -13.34
CA LYS A 42 -1.62 -8.51 -11.95
C LYS A 42 -0.73 -7.60 -11.11
N SER A 43 -1.32 -6.59 -10.48
CA SER A 43 -0.65 -5.66 -9.56
C SER A 43 0.07 -6.46 -8.48
N PHE A 44 1.40 -6.51 -8.50
CA PHE A 44 2.23 -7.18 -7.48
C PHE A 44 2.13 -6.41 -6.15
N SER A 45 1.03 -6.64 -5.42
CA SER A 45 0.97 -6.46 -3.98
C SER A 45 1.26 -7.81 -3.32
N ILE A 46 1.83 -7.83 -2.11
CA ILE A 46 2.02 -9.04 -1.27
C ILE A 46 0.73 -9.89 -1.14
N SER A 47 -0.43 -9.38 -1.56
CA SER A 47 -1.69 -10.11 -1.70
C SER A 47 -1.69 -11.38 -2.59
N TRP A 48 -0.72 -11.58 -3.50
CA TRP A 48 -0.70 -12.73 -4.42
C TRP A 48 -0.34 -14.09 -3.79
N LEU A 49 -0.03 -14.15 -2.49
CA LEU A 49 0.37 -15.40 -1.83
C LEU A 49 -0.78 -16.37 -1.47
N PHE A 50 -2.04 -16.05 -1.77
CA PHE A 50 -3.16 -16.80 -1.18
C PHE A 50 -4.35 -16.91 -2.14
N ASP A 51 -4.47 -18.07 -2.80
CA ASP A 51 -5.74 -18.55 -3.36
C ASP A 51 -6.60 -19.11 -2.22
N ASP A 52 -7.87 -18.72 -2.13
CA ASP A 52 -8.81 -19.42 -1.27
C ASP A 52 -10.27 -19.36 -1.77
N ASN A 53 -10.96 -20.46 -1.49
CA ASN A 53 -12.31 -20.81 -1.90
C ASN A 53 -13.12 -21.16 -0.64
N THR A 54 -13.37 -20.21 0.25
CA THR A 54 -14.32 -20.43 1.36
C THR A 54 -15.15 -19.17 1.68
N TYR A 55 -16.48 -19.30 1.63
CA TYR A 55 -17.43 -18.30 2.12
C TYR A 55 -18.63 -19.05 2.70
N ARG A 56 -18.81 -19.01 4.02
CA ARG A 56 -20.06 -19.41 4.68
C ARG A 56 -20.69 -18.17 5.32
N GLY A 57 -21.96 -17.96 5.02
CA GLY A 57 -22.74 -16.80 5.46
C GLY A 57 -23.17 -16.91 6.91
N ILE A 58 -23.28 -15.76 7.58
CA ILE A 58 -23.88 -15.63 8.91
C ILE A 58 -24.96 -14.54 8.84
N LEU A 59 -26.07 -14.80 9.54
CA LEU A 59 -27.32 -14.05 9.59
C LEU A 59 -27.23 -12.73 10.39
N TYR A 60 -28.13 -11.81 10.02
CA TYR A 60 -28.23 -10.40 10.43
C TYR A 60 -29.00 -10.19 11.76
N PRO A 61 -28.73 -9.09 12.48
CA PRO A 61 -29.73 -8.41 13.31
C PRO A 61 -30.20 -7.09 12.67
N LYS A 62 -31.50 -6.79 12.78
CA LYS A 62 -32.11 -5.47 12.48
C LYS A 62 -31.81 -4.48 13.61
N TYR A 63 -31.61 -3.22 13.29
CA TYR A 63 -31.51 -2.11 14.25
C TYR A 63 -32.54 -1.02 13.93
N ASP A 64 -33.16 -0.49 14.99
CA ASP A 64 -34.06 0.66 14.96
C ASP A 64 -33.27 1.98 14.90
N ASP A 65 -33.77 2.90 14.07
CA ASP A 65 -33.28 4.27 13.94
C ASP A 65 -34.05 5.20 14.89
N ASP A 66 -33.31 5.85 15.81
CA ASP A 66 -33.75 7.11 16.40
C ASP A 66 -32.55 8.07 16.45
N TYR A 67 -32.60 9.12 15.62
CA TYR A 67 -31.56 10.14 15.52
C TYR A 67 -32.21 11.52 15.46
N THR A 68 -32.15 12.24 16.57
CA THR A 68 -32.33 13.69 16.63
C THR A 68 -31.05 14.29 17.20
N SER A 69 -30.32 15.10 16.42
CA SER A 69 -29.08 15.74 16.88
C SER A 69 -29.26 17.25 17.07
N SER A 70 -28.90 17.74 18.25
CA SER A 70 -28.79 19.17 18.56
C SER A 70 -27.47 19.77 18.05
N ILE A 71 -27.45 21.09 17.83
CA ILE A 71 -26.36 21.86 17.19
C ILE A 71 -25.01 21.70 17.93
N ASP A 72 -25.00 21.61 19.25
CA ASP A 72 -23.79 21.40 20.06
C ASP A 72 -23.14 20.00 19.90
N GLU A 73 -23.87 19.02 19.37
CA GLU A 73 -23.33 17.68 19.11
C GLU A 73 -22.63 17.55 17.76
N ALA A 74 -22.97 18.42 16.80
CA ALA A 74 -22.38 18.45 15.46
C ALA A 74 -20.96 19.01 15.50
N ASP A 75 -20.75 20.15 16.17
CA ASP A 75 -19.43 20.81 16.23
C ASP A 75 -18.36 19.94 16.90
N VAL A 76 -18.70 19.22 17.96
CA VAL A 76 -17.77 18.33 18.67
C VAL A 76 -17.48 17.05 17.89
N TYR A 77 -18.37 16.63 16.99
CA TYR A 77 -18.08 15.54 16.07
C TYR A 77 -17.08 15.96 15.01
N ASN A 78 -17.26 17.16 14.46
CA ASN A 78 -16.39 17.76 13.47
C ASN A 78 -14.97 17.93 14.02
N ASP A 79 -14.82 18.34 15.29
CA ASP A 79 -13.51 18.45 15.95
C ASP A 79 -12.71 17.13 15.98
N VAL A 80 -13.37 16.00 16.28
CA VAL A 80 -12.69 14.69 16.32
C VAL A 80 -12.30 14.24 14.91
N LEU A 81 -13.16 14.51 13.92
CA LEU A 81 -12.88 14.25 12.51
C LEU A 81 -11.72 15.10 11.99
N ASP A 82 -11.62 16.35 12.45
CA ASP A 82 -10.55 17.27 12.05
C ASP A 82 -9.20 16.91 12.67
N GLU A 83 -9.18 16.40 13.90
CA GLU A 83 -7.95 15.92 14.54
C GLU A 83 -7.51 14.52 14.10
N PHE A 84 -8.42 13.66 13.62
CA PHE A 84 -8.12 12.27 13.25
C PHE A 84 -9.01 11.79 12.11
N ARG A 85 -8.41 11.63 10.93
CA ARG A 85 -9.14 11.30 9.70
C ARG A 85 -9.03 9.82 9.34
N VAL A 86 -10.15 9.18 9.04
CA VAL A 86 -10.20 7.82 8.51
C VAL A 86 -10.35 7.90 6.99
N TYR A 87 -9.49 7.24 6.23
CA TYR A 87 -9.51 7.27 4.76
C TYR A 87 -9.97 5.94 4.18
N TRP A 88 -10.76 6.01 3.11
CA TRP A 88 -11.21 4.85 2.34
C TRP A 88 -10.27 4.59 1.17
N ASN A 89 -9.56 3.46 1.20
CA ASN A 89 -8.71 3.00 0.12
C ASN A 89 -9.00 1.53 -0.24
N VAL A 90 -10.27 1.16 -0.17
CA VAL A 90 -10.81 -0.11 -0.68
C VAL A 90 -11.27 0.12 -2.12
N PRO A 91 -10.97 -0.77 -3.09
CA PRO A 91 -11.29 -0.55 -4.50
C PRO A 91 -12.76 -0.86 -4.85
N THR A 92 -13.70 -0.26 -4.11
CA THR A 92 -15.15 -0.47 -4.22
C THR A 92 -15.75 0.06 -5.52
N PHE A 93 -15.04 0.88 -6.29
CA PHE A 93 -15.39 1.21 -7.67
C PHE A 93 -15.67 -0.03 -8.54
N GLN A 94 -15.02 -1.18 -8.25
CA GLN A 94 -15.26 -2.45 -8.93
C GLN A 94 -16.68 -3.00 -8.71
N CYS A 95 -17.34 -2.58 -7.65
CA CYS A 95 -18.69 -3.00 -7.29
C CYS A 95 -19.80 -2.18 -7.96
N HIS A 96 -19.45 -1.04 -8.55
CA HIS A 96 -20.42 -0.13 -9.17
C HIS A 96 -21.21 -0.78 -10.30
N LYS A 97 -20.59 -1.71 -11.03
CA LYS A 97 -21.24 -2.51 -12.09
C LYS A 97 -22.30 -3.48 -11.56
N PHE A 98 -22.29 -3.76 -10.25
CA PHE A 98 -23.26 -4.61 -9.56
C PHE A 98 -24.29 -3.79 -8.76
N GLY A 99 -24.32 -2.47 -8.93
CA GLY A 99 -25.26 -1.58 -8.23
C GLY A 99 -24.83 -1.11 -6.84
N TYR A 100 -23.71 -1.58 -6.29
CA TYR A 100 -23.18 -1.09 -5.01
C TYR A 100 -22.25 0.10 -5.26
N LYS A 101 -22.73 1.32 -4.96
CA LYS A 101 -21.99 2.57 -5.17
C LYS A 101 -21.14 3.02 -3.98
N PHE A 102 -21.41 2.51 -2.78
CA PHE A 102 -20.68 2.83 -1.56
C PHE A 102 -20.69 4.33 -1.19
N ASN A 103 -21.76 5.05 -1.52
CA ASN A 103 -21.92 6.47 -1.19
C ASN A 103 -21.98 6.69 0.34
N GLU A 104 -22.49 5.69 1.06
CA GLU A 104 -22.64 5.68 2.51
C GLU A 104 -21.29 5.64 3.26
N VAL A 105 -20.16 5.37 2.59
CA VAL A 105 -18.83 5.44 3.21
C VAL A 105 -18.59 6.84 3.81
N ALA A 106 -18.90 7.90 3.06
CA ALA A 106 -18.74 9.27 3.52
C ALA A 106 -19.68 9.61 4.68
N GLU A 107 -20.89 9.03 4.71
CA GLU A 107 -21.88 9.22 5.79
C GLU A 107 -21.37 8.71 7.14
N TRP A 108 -20.47 7.71 7.14
CA TRP A 108 -19.79 7.23 8.35
C TRP A 108 -18.62 8.11 8.83
N GLY A 109 -18.41 9.28 8.20
CA GLY A 109 -17.29 10.18 8.50
C GLY A 109 -15.95 9.66 7.99
N ILE A 110 -15.97 8.85 6.92
CA ILE A 110 -14.76 8.35 6.26
C ILE A 110 -14.45 9.26 5.06
N GLN A 111 -13.19 9.68 4.93
CA GLN A 111 -12.69 10.43 3.78
C GLN A 111 -12.67 9.51 2.56
N GLN A 112 -13.62 9.72 1.65
CA GLN A 112 -13.77 9.00 0.40
C GLN A 112 -13.44 9.92 -0.77
N ASN A 113 -12.76 9.38 -1.78
CA ASN A 113 -12.56 10.08 -3.05
C ASN A 113 -13.91 10.34 -3.74
N ILE A 114 -13.98 11.44 -4.50
CA ILE A 114 -15.12 11.74 -5.36
C ILE A 114 -15.45 10.52 -6.25
N ASP A 115 -16.74 10.22 -6.34
CA ASP A 115 -17.31 9.07 -7.07
C ASP A 115 -16.73 7.70 -6.67
N ASP A 116 -16.23 7.56 -5.44
CA ASP A 116 -15.59 6.32 -4.94
C ASP A 116 -14.41 5.86 -5.83
N ASN A 117 -13.77 6.79 -6.53
CA ASN A 117 -12.62 6.49 -7.37
C ASN A 117 -11.46 5.95 -6.52
N PHE A 118 -10.75 4.92 -7.01
CA PHE A 118 -9.62 4.36 -6.26
C PHE A 118 -8.46 5.36 -6.07
N ARG A 119 -8.29 6.25 -7.05
CA ARG A 119 -7.39 7.40 -6.99
C ARG A 119 -8.24 8.65 -7.22
N GLY A 120 -8.20 9.58 -6.27
CA GLY A 120 -9.01 10.79 -6.33
C GLY A 120 -8.43 11.88 -5.45
N ASP A 121 -9.29 12.79 -4.97
CA ASP A 121 -8.93 14.02 -4.27
C ASP A 121 -8.51 13.83 -2.80
N LYS A 122 -8.89 12.72 -2.15
CA LYS A 122 -8.53 12.43 -0.76
C LYS A 122 -7.29 11.55 -0.64
N ILE A 123 -7.20 10.51 -1.47
CA ILE A 123 -6.13 9.51 -1.41
C ILE A 123 -5.83 8.90 -2.79
N SER A 124 -4.54 8.68 -3.07
CA SER A 124 -4.06 8.00 -4.26
C SER A 124 -2.94 7.01 -3.92
N LEU A 125 -3.21 5.72 -4.10
CA LEU A 125 -2.24 4.63 -3.92
C LEU A 125 -1.62 4.24 -5.27
N LEU A 126 -0.29 4.33 -5.36
CA LEU A 126 0.48 4.09 -6.56
C LEU A 126 1.19 2.74 -6.47
N TYR A 127 0.58 1.71 -7.05
CA TYR A 127 1.19 0.37 -7.10
C TYR A 127 2.36 0.34 -8.08
N ASP A 128 3.54 0.00 -7.56
CA ASP A 128 4.79 -0.25 -8.29
C ASP A 128 5.05 0.74 -9.44
N PRO A 129 5.05 2.07 -9.18
CA PRO A 129 5.06 3.08 -10.22
C PRO A 129 6.46 3.29 -10.81
N GLY A 130 6.50 3.80 -12.04
CA GLY A 130 7.74 3.99 -12.78
C GLY A 130 8.34 2.64 -13.21
N LEU A 131 9.66 2.53 -13.14
CA LEU A 131 10.39 1.32 -13.52
C LEU A 131 11.41 0.91 -12.46
N PHE A 132 10.95 0.63 -11.24
CA PHE A 132 11.88 0.18 -10.20
C PHE A 132 12.57 -1.12 -10.62
N PRO A 133 13.89 -1.27 -10.34
CA PRO A 133 14.59 -2.54 -10.49
C PRO A 133 13.89 -3.63 -9.69
N ALA A 134 13.58 -4.77 -10.32
CA ALA A 134 12.91 -5.87 -9.65
C ALA A 134 13.23 -7.21 -10.31
N LEU A 135 13.32 -8.25 -9.49
CA LEU A 135 13.39 -9.63 -9.92
C LEU A 135 12.00 -10.23 -9.78
N MET A 136 11.27 -10.28 -10.89
CA MET A 136 9.88 -10.76 -10.93
C MET A 136 9.88 -12.25 -11.27
N GLN A 137 8.89 -12.99 -10.78
CA GLN A 137 8.74 -14.40 -11.15
C GLN A 137 8.43 -14.50 -12.65
N GLY A 138 9.28 -15.22 -13.39
CA GLY A 138 9.06 -15.64 -14.77
C GLY A 138 8.12 -16.84 -14.84
N GLY A 139 7.62 -17.14 -16.03
CA GLY A 139 6.78 -18.34 -16.25
C GLY A 139 7.52 -19.65 -16.00
N GLY A 140 6.84 -20.78 -16.24
CA GLY A 140 7.40 -22.14 -16.38
C GLY A 140 7.94 -22.82 -15.11
N SER A 141 8.84 -22.18 -14.37
CA SER A 141 9.54 -22.73 -13.20
C SER A 141 9.68 -21.70 -12.08
N ARG A 142 9.87 -22.17 -10.84
CA ARG A 142 10.15 -21.31 -9.66
C ARG A 142 11.49 -20.57 -9.74
N SER A 143 12.38 -20.97 -10.64
CA SER A 143 13.73 -20.43 -10.83
C SER A 143 13.86 -19.40 -11.95
N ASP A 144 12.84 -19.25 -12.79
CA ASP A 144 12.89 -18.29 -13.89
C ASP A 144 12.51 -16.93 -13.34
N HIS A 145 13.37 -15.94 -13.55
CA HIS A 145 13.12 -14.56 -13.14
C HIS A 145 13.13 -13.63 -14.34
N VAL A 146 12.11 -12.78 -14.43
CA VAL A 146 12.12 -11.63 -15.34
C VAL A 146 12.85 -10.50 -14.65
N ILE A 147 14.02 -10.16 -15.19
CA ILE A 147 14.87 -9.08 -14.70
C ILE A 147 14.32 -7.76 -15.23
N ARG A 148 13.67 -6.98 -14.36
CA ARG A 148 13.18 -5.65 -14.70
C ARG A 148 14.20 -4.61 -14.30
N ASN A 149 14.62 -3.77 -15.25
CA ASN A 149 15.52 -2.64 -15.03
C ASN A 149 16.74 -3.01 -14.17
N GLY A 150 17.50 -4.04 -14.57
CA GLY A 150 18.69 -4.52 -13.86
C GLY A 150 18.41 -5.46 -12.68
N GLY A 151 17.16 -5.65 -12.26
CA GLY A 151 16.79 -6.57 -11.19
C GLY A 151 17.06 -6.03 -9.79
N VAL A 152 18.29 -5.56 -9.55
CA VAL A 152 18.75 -4.93 -8.30
C VAL A 152 19.04 -3.45 -8.52
N PRO A 153 18.95 -2.60 -7.48
CA PRO A 153 19.05 -1.16 -7.63
C PRO A 153 20.38 -0.67 -8.23
N HIS A 154 21.51 -1.33 -7.95
CA HIS A 154 22.82 -0.90 -8.45
C HIS A 154 23.08 -1.21 -9.93
N GLU A 155 22.26 -2.07 -10.54
CA GLU A 155 22.24 -2.34 -11.98
C GLU A 155 21.10 -1.60 -12.70
N GLY A 156 20.32 -0.81 -11.97
CA GLY A 156 19.13 -0.15 -12.48
C GLY A 156 19.41 1.18 -13.18
N ASN A 157 18.68 1.44 -14.26
CA ASN A 157 18.68 2.76 -14.90
C ASN A 157 17.70 3.70 -14.16
N LEU A 158 18.26 4.60 -13.35
CA LEU A 158 17.51 5.58 -12.57
C LEU A 158 16.80 6.61 -13.45
N THR A 159 17.46 7.13 -14.49
CA THR A 159 16.88 8.13 -15.40
C THR A 159 15.60 7.59 -16.04
N LYS A 160 15.66 6.36 -16.59
CA LYS A 160 14.50 5.70 -17.21
C LYS A 160 13.37 5.45 -16.21
N HIS A 161 13.70 5.10 -14.96
CA HIS A 161 12.70 4.98 -13.90
C HIS A 161 11.98 6.31 -13.65
N LEU A 162 12.73 7.40 -13.50
CA LEU A 162 12.17 8.73 -13.20
C LEU A 162 11.37 9.31 -14.36
N GLU A 163 11.78 9.10 -15.62
CA GLU A 163 11.03 9.51 -16.80
C GLU A 163 9.65 8.82 -16.85
N LEU A 164 9.63 7.50 -16.67
CA LEU A 164 8.39 6.72 -16.66
C LEU A 164 7.51 7.08 -15.47
N PHE A 165 8.11 7.24 -14.28
CA PHE A 165 7.40 7.68 -13.09
C PHE A 165 6.76 9.07 -13.30
N THR A 166 7.53 10.03 -13.82
CA THR A 166 7.07 11.41 -14.08
C THR A 166 5.89 11.43 -15.03
N ARG A 167 6.04 10.76 -16.19
CA ARG A 167 4.97 10.67 -17.19
C ARG A 167 3.72 10.07 -16.56
N ASP A 168 3.86 8.91 -15.93
CA ASP A 168 2.72 8.19 -15.35
C ASP A 168 2.06 8.99 -14.22
N LEU A 169 2.85 9.70 -13.41
CA LEU A 169 2.34 10.55 -12.34
C LEU A 169 1.38 11.62 -12.89
N VAL A 170 1.82 12.37 -13.90
CA VAL A 170 1.07 13.50 -14.44
C VAL A 170 -0.05 13.10 -15.39
N THR A 171 0.05 11.95 -16.07
CA THR A 171 -0.97 11.55 -17.06
C THR A 171 -2.07 10.66 -16.50
N LYS A 172 -1.79 9.83 -15.48
CA LYS A 172 -2.75 8.80 -15.04
C LYS A 172 -2.86 8.57 -13.54
N LEU A 173 -1.79 8.80 -12.76
CA LEU A 173 -1.80 8.41 -11.35
C LEU A 173 -2.37 9.52 -10.45
N ILE A 174 -1.93 10.77 -10.65
CA ILE A 174 -2.45 11.95 -9.96
C ILE A 174 -2.43 13.13 -10.95
N PRO A 175 -3.39 13.23 -11.89
CA PRO A 175 -3.34 14.26 -12.93
C PRO A 175 -3.43 15.70 -12.40
N ASP A 176 -4.19 15.91 -11.32
CA ASP A 176 -4.35 17.23 -10.70
C ASP A 176 -3.04 17.75 -10.07
N PRO A 177 -2.45 18.87 -10.57
CA PRO A 177 -1.23 19.44 -10.01
C PRO A 177 -1.42 20.00 -8.59
N ASN A 178 -2.64 20.36 -8.20
CA ASN A 178 -2.96 20.93 -6.89
C ASN A 178 -3.35 19.88 -5.85
N PHE A 179 -3.27 18.58 -6.19
CA PHE A 179 -3.62 17.48 -5.30
C PHE A 179 -2.97 17.65 -3.92
N SER A 180 -3.81 17.69 -2.88
CA SER A 180 -3.41 17.91 -1.48
C SER A 180 -3.79 16.75 -0.56
N GLY A 181 -4.18 15.61 -1.12
CA GLY A 181 -4.55 14.42 -0.38
C GLY A 181 -3.35 13.57 0.04
N LEU A 182 -3.62 12.32 0.42
CA LEU A 182 -2.58 11.33 0.72
C LEU A 182 -2.08 10.68 -0.57
N ALA A 183 -0.78 10.73 -0.85
CA ALA A 183 -0.14 10.10 -1.99
C ALA A 183 0.86 9.03 -1.52
N ILE A 184 0.56 7.78 -1.80
CA ILE A 184 1.30 6.64 -1.27
C ILE A 184 1.98 5.91 -2.42
N ILE A 185 3.30 5.78 -2.35
CA ILE A 185 4.05 4.92 -3.27
C ILE A 185 4.14 3.53 -2.66
N ASP A 186 3.55 2.55 -3.33
CA ASP A 186 3.58 1.15 -2.92
C ASP A 186 4.59 0.38 -3.74
N PHE A 187 5.82 0.31 -3.21
CA PHE A 187 6.94 -0.40 -3.80
C PHE A 187 7.45 -1.42 -2.77
N GLU A 188 7.24 -2.71 -3.04
CA GLU A 188 7.48 -3.80 -2.09
C GLU A 188 8.51 -4.84 -2.56
N HIS A 189 9.12 -4.65 -3.73
CA HIS A 189 10.01 -5.65 -4.34
C HIS A 189 11.29 -5.86 -3.54
N TRP A 190 11.86 -4.81 -2.94
CA TRP A 190 13.02 -4.91 -2.05
C TRP A 190 13.00 -3.79 -1.00
N ARG A 191 13.76 -3.97 0.08
CA ARG A 191 13.95 -2.98 1.15
C ARG A 191 15.31 -2.30 0.99
N PRO A 192 15.46 -1.00 1.30
CA PRO A 192 16.70 -0.27 1.04
C PRO A 192 17.88 -0.70 1.91
N MET A 193 17.61 -1.36 3.04
CA MET A 193 18.63 -1.95 3.92
C MET A 193 18.90 -3.38 3.47
N TYR A 194 20.13 -3.67 3.07
CA TYR A 194 20.50 -4.93 2.42
C TYR A 194 20.17 -6.13 3.31
N GLU A 195 20.43 -6.03 4.60
CA GLU A 195 20.17 -7.09 5.58
C GLU A 195 18.68 -7.39 5.81
N GLU A 196 17.79 -6.46 5.49
CA GLU A 196 16.34 -6.63 5.67
C GLU A 196 15.68 -7.37 4.52
N ASN A 197 16.42 -7.67 3.44
CA ASN A 197 15.94 -8.48 2.32
C ASN A 197 16.03 -9.98 2.66
N PHE A 198 15.22 -10.43 3.61
CA PHE A 198 15.10 -11.83 4.03
C PHE A 198 13.83 -12.50 3.52
N GLY A 199 13.71 -13.82 3.71
CA GLY A 199 12.55 -14.59 3.24
C GLY A 199 12.53 -14.64 1.72
N SER A 200 11.38 -14.35 1.10
CA SER A 200 11.25 -14.25 -0.35
C SER A 200 12.13 -13.16 -0.99
N LEU A 201 12.60 -12.18 -0.21
CA LEU A 201 13.47 -11.11 -0.70
C LEU A 201 14.96 -11.50 -0.70
N SER A 202 15.32 -12.68 -0.21
CA SER A 202 16.72 -13.16 -0.18
C SER A 202 17.36 -13.20 -1.56
N LEU A 203 16.57 -13.45 -2.60
CA LEU A 203 17.02 -13.44 -4.00
C LEU A 203 17.71 -12.13 -4.42
N TYR A 204 17.36 -10.99 -3.82
CA TYR A 204 18.03 -9.71 -4.14
C TYR A 204 19.45 -9.68 -3.60
N LYS A 205 19.68 -10.32 -2.45
CA LYS A 205 21.02 -10.46 -1.88
C LYS A 205 21.84 -11.44 -2.69
N ASP A 206 21.24 -12.58 -3.07
CA ASP A 206 21.92 -13.61 -3.84
C ASP A 206 22.33 -13.07 -5.22
N TYR A 207 21.42 -12.39 -5.92
CA TYR A 207 21.72 -11.77 -7.21
C TYR A 207 22.80 -10.68 -7.11
N SER A 208 22.77 -9.86 -6.05
CA SER A 208 23.83 -8.87 -5.79
C SER A 208 25.20 -9.55 -5.57
N MET A 209 25.22 -10.65 -4.81
CA MET A 209 26.43 -11.43 -4.57
C MET A 209 26.97 -12.08 -5.85
N GLU A 210 26.10 -12.58 -6.72
CA GLU A 210 26.49 -13.17 -8.00
C GLU A 210 27.15 -12.14 -8.92
N ILE A 211 26.61 -10.92 -8.98
CA ILE A 211 27.20 -9.80 -9.73
C ILE A 211 28.60 -9.48 -9.20
N GLU A 212 28.76 -9.32 -7.89
CA GLU A 212 30.08 -9.04 -7.31
C GLU A 212 31.06 -10.19 -7.51
N LYS A 213 30.61 -11.44 -7.43
CA LYS A 213 31.45 -12.60 -7.71
C LYS A 213 31.92 -12.65 -9.16
N TYR A 214 31.05 -12.28 -10.11
CA TYR A 214 31.41 -12.17 -11.53
C TYR A 214 32.43 -11.07 -11.76
N ASN A 215 32.23 -9.89 -11.16
CA ASN A 215 33.10 -8.73 -11.30
C ASN A 215 34.45 -8.88 -10.56
N HIS A 216 34.45 -9.65 -9.47
CA HIS A 216 35.61 -9.82 -8.60
C HIS A 216 35.86 -11.31 -8.26
N PRO A 217 36.26 -12.17 -9.23
CA PRO A 217 36.31 -13.63 -9.04
C PRO A 217 37.29 -14.12 -7.97
N LEU A 218 38.28 -13.29 -7.60
CA LEU A 218 39.32 -13.61 -6.64
C LEU A 218 39.06 -13.06 -5.23
N TRP A 219 38.00 -12.29 -5.04
CA TRP A 219 37.68 -11.72 -3.72
C TRP A 219 37.14 -12.77 -2.77
N GLN A 220 37.42 -12.59 -1.49
CA GLN A 220 36.86 -13.41 -0.43
C GLN A 220 35.37 -13.09 -0.25
N LYS A 221 34.61 -14.06 0.27
CA LYS A 221 33.16 -13.97 0.43
C LYS A 221 32.75 -12.74 1.25
N GLU A 222 33.52 -12.40 2.28
CA GLU A 222 33.26 -11.28 3.17
C GLU A 222 33.37 -9.94 2.42
N ASP A 223 34.34 -9.81 1.51
CA ASP A 223 34.54 -8.60 0.72
C ASP A 223 33.50 -8.47 -0.39
N LEU A 224 33.11 -9.58 -1.02
CA LEU A 224 31.97 -9.62 -1.94
C LEU A 224 30.68 -9.17 -1.25
N GLN A 225 30.41 -9.65 -0.04
CA GLN A 225 29.22 -9.27 0.73
C GLN A 225 29.23 -7.79 1.13
N ARG A 226 30.40 -7.28 1.54
CA ARG A 226 30.58 -5.88 1.90
C ARG A 226 30.30 -4.97 0.70
N GLU A 227 30.81 -5.34 -0.48
CA GLU A 227 30.64 -4.56 -1.70
C GLU A 227 29.21 -4.65 -2.26
N ALA A 228 28.62 -5.83 -2.27
CA ALA A 228 27.22 -6.04 -2.67
C ALA A 228 26.28 -5.20 -1.80
N SER A 229 26.46 -5.24 -0.48
CA SER A 229 25.69 -4.41 0.46
C SER A 229 25.90 -2.92 0.19
N ARG A 230 27.15 -2.47 0.03
CA ARG A 230 27.48 -1.05 -0.21
C ARG A 230 26.84 -0.52 -1.50
N LYS A 231 26.97 -1.23 -2.61
CA LYS A 231 26.38 -0.82 -3.90
C LYS A 231 24.87 -0.86 -3.85
N PHE A 232 24.29 -1.93 -3.30
CA PHE A 232 22.85 -2.08 -3.16
C PHE A 232 22.23 -0.93 -2.35
N GLU A 233 22.70 -0.67 -1.14
CA GLU A 233 22.09 0.34 -0.26
C GLU A 233 22.26 1.76 -0.83
N LYS A 234 23.43 2.05 -1.43
CA LYS A 234 23.67 3.34 -2.10
C LYS A 234 22.67 3.56 -3.23
N ALA A 235 22.49 2.58 -4.11
CA ALA A 235 21.58 2.72 -5.23
C ALA A 235 20.11 2.69 -4.80
N ALA A 236 19.74 1.82 -3.85
CA ALA A 236 18.39 1.75 -3.29
C ALA A 236 17.97 3.10 -2.69
N THR A 237 18.88 3.75 -1.97
CA THR A 237 18.69 5.11 -1.45
C THR A 237 18.44 6.11 -2.58
N GLN A 238 19.21 6.07 -3.66
CA GLN A 238 19.02 6.97 -4.80
C GLN A 238 17.66 6.76 -5.48
N PHE A 239 17.27 5.52 -5.74
CA PHE A 239 15.97 5.21 -6.34
C PHE A 239 14.83 5.75 -5.48
N LEU A 240 14.74 5.37 -4.20
CA LEU A 240 13.61 5.78 -3.36
C LEU A 240 13.60 7.30 -3.09
N LYS A 241 14.77 7.89 -2.83
CA LYS A 241 14.87 9.33 -2.53
C LYS A 241 14.54 10.19 -3.75
N ARG A 242 15.10 9.88 -4.92
CA ARG A 242 14.86 10.68 -6.14
C ARG A 242 13.41 10.57 -6.61
N THR A 243 12.78 9.40 -6.48
CA THR A 243 11.36 9.24 -6.81
C THR A 243 10.47 10.12 -5.92
N LEU A 244 10.72 10.16 -4.60
CA LEU A 244 10.00 11.08 -3.71
C LEU A 244 10.25 12.56 -4.04
N GLN A 245 11.48 12.94 -4.39
CA GLN A 245 11.79 14.31 -4.78
C GLN A 245 11.02 14.75 -6.02
N VAL A 246 10.98 13.90 -7.05
CA VAL A 246 10.17 14.14 -8.26
C VAL A 246 8.69 14.23 -7.90
N ALA A 247 8.17 13.27 -7.13
CA ALA A 247 6.77 13.24 -6.71
C ALA A 247 6.35 14.55 -6.00
N LYS A 248 7.16 14.99 -5.04
CA LYS A 248 6.93 16.24 -4.29
C LYS A 248 7.07 17.48 -5.17
N SER A 249 8.02 17.50 -6.10
CA SER A 249 8.17 18.65 -7.02
C SER A 249 6.94 18.82 -7.93
N LEU A 250 6.33 17.71 -8.33
CA LEU A 250 5.17 17.72 -9.24
C LEU A 250 3.85 17.89 -8.49
N ARG A 251 3.75 17.39 -7.25
CA ARG A 251 2.56 17.50 -6.38
C ARG A 251 2.98 18.01 -5.00
N PRO A 252 3.30 19.31 -4.87
CA PRO A 252 3.91 19.86 -3.65
C PRO A 252 2.97 19.90 -2.45
N ASN A 253 1.66 19.93 -2.68
CA ASN A 253 0.65 20.01 -1.62
C ASN A 253 0.28 18.63 -1.05
N ALA A 254 0.73 17.54 -1.68
CA ALA A 254 0.35 16.19 -1.30
C ALA A 254 1.20 15.66 -0.14
N ASN A 255 0.58 14.76 0.63
CA ASN A 255 1.26 14.01 1.67
C ASN A 255 1.90 12.75 1.06
N TRP A 256 3.20 12.78 0.80
CA TRP A 256 3.99 11.75 0.15
C TRP A 256 4.72 10.86 1.15
N GLY A 257 4.76 9.56 0.84
CA GLY A 257 5.58 8.58 1.54
C GLY A 257 5.43 7.18 0.94
N TYR A 258 6.23 6.25 1.43
CA TYR A 258 6.16 4.85 1.01
C TYR A 258 5.28 4.02 1.93
N TYR A 259 4.46 3.17 1.35
CA TYR A 259 3.72 2.14 2.07
C TYR A 259 4.67 1.24 2.87
N GLY A 260 4.25 0.87 4.08
CA GLY A 260 4.93 -0.10 4.93
C GLY A 260 6.02 0.48 5.84
N TYR A 261 6.54 1.67 5.55
CA TYR A 261 7.62 2.29 6.32
C TYR A 261 7.11 3.14 7.50
N PRO A 262 7.79 3.11 8.66
CA PRO A 262 8.91 2.21 8.99
C PRO A 262 8.45 0.76 9.22
N PHE A 263 9.35 -0.18 8.94
CA PHE A 263 9.18 -1.56 9.41
C PHE A 263 9.51 -1.68 10.90
N CYS A 264 9.01 -2.75 11.52
CA CYS A 264 9.17 -3.03 12.96
C CYS A 264 9.59 -4.48 13.25
N PHE A 265 9.08 -5.44 12.47
CA PHE A 265 9.29 -6.89 12.64
C PHE A 265 9.04 -7.42 14.08
N ASN A 266 8.06 -6.83 14.76
CA ASN A 266 7.51 -7.35 16.00
C ASN A 266 6.58 -8.55 15.76
N TYR A 267 6.48 -9.42 16.76
CA TYR A 267 5.75 -10.70 16.69
C TYR A 267 6.10 -11.57 15.46
N THR A 268 7.40 -11.63 15.16
CA THR A 268 7.97 -12.55 14.17
C THR A 268 8.61 -13.75 14.89
N PRO A 269 8.94 -14.86 14.20
CA PRO A 269 9.62 -16.00 14.84
C PRO A 269 10.92 -15.63 15.55
N LYS A 270 11.59 -14.55 15.12
CA LYS A 270 12.84 -14.04 15.73
C LYS A 270 12.60 -12.97 16.82
N ASN A 271 11.36 -12.52 17.00
CA ASN A 271 11.01 -11.47 17.95
C ASN A 271 9.53 -11.58 18.37
N ASP A 272 9.23 -12.35 19.42
CA ASP A 272 7.86 -12.52 19.94
C ASP A 272 7.45 -11.44 20.96
N GLN A 273 7.89 -10.21 20.76
CA GLN A 273 7.59 -9.08 21.64
C GLN A 273 6.84 -7.98 20.90
N ALA A 274 6.16 -7.10 21.65
CA ALA A 274 5.49 -5.92 21.11
C ALA A 274 6.50 -4.94 20.50
N LYS A 275 7.66 -4.77 21.15
CA LYS A 275 8.73 -3.86 20.71
C LYS A 275 9.32 -4.32 19.37
N CYS A 276 9.62 -3.35 18.51
CA CYS A 276 10.35 -3.61 17.26
C CYS A 276 11.74 -4.20 17.54
N SER A 277 12.24 -5.01 16.62
CA SER A 277 13.56 -5.62 16.78
C SER A 277 14.65 -4.55 16.80
N SER A 278 15.63 -4.67 17.69
CA SER A 278 16.68 -3.66 17.88
C SER A 278 17.46 -3.34 16.60
N ASN A 279 17.71 -4.34 15.74
CA ASN A 279 18.40 -4.12 14.46
C ASN A 279 17.56 -3.28 13.50
N VAL A 280 16.26 -3.51 13.44
CA VAL A 280 15.33 -2.75 12.59
C VAL A 280 15.25 -1.31 13.05
N MET A 281 15.22 -1.06 14.36
CA MET A 281 15.23 0.30 14.90
C MET A 281 16.51 1.06 14.50
N LYS A 282 17.68 0.39 14.54
CA LYS A 282 18.96 0.95 14.05
C LYS A 282 18.96 1.19 12.55
N ASN A 283 18.33 0.31 11.77
CA ASN A 283 18.21 0.45 10.33
C ASN A 283 17.25 1.58 9.93
N ASN A 284 16.16 1.77 10.69
CA ASN A 284 15.29 2.93 10.58
C ASN A 284 16.07 4.22 10.88
N GLU A 285 17.02 4.20 11.82
CA GLU A 285 17.90 5.35 12.06
C GLU A 285 18.85 5.63 10.89
N LYS A 286 19.47 4.59 10.30
CA LYS A 286 20.26 4.73 9.07
C LYS A 286 19.41 5.21 7.89
N SER A 287 18.13 4.86 7.87
CA SER A 287 17.16 5.25 6.85
C SER A 287 16.47 6.59 7.14
N LYS A 288 17.02 7.41 8.06
CA LYS A 288 16.51 8.76 8.38
C LYS A 288 16.21 9.60 7.13
N TRP A 289 17.06 9.48 6.11
CA TRP A 289 16.92 10.18 4.83
C TRP A 289 15.56 9.94 4.14
N LEU A 290 14.95 8.76 4.33
CA LEU A 290 13.65 8.42 3.73
C LEU A 290 12.53 9.19 4.42
N PHE A 291 12.58 9.23 5.76
CA PHE A 291 11.58 9.93 6.57
C PHE A 291 11.73 11.45 6.43
N GLU A 292 12.96 11.97 6.34
CA GLU A 292 13.22 13.38 6.09
C GLU A 292 12.64 13.84 4.75
N GLU A 293 12.81 13.03 3.69
CA GLU A 293 12.29 13.33 2.36
C GLU A 293 10.76 13.20 2.28
N SER A 294 10.17 12.23 3.00
CA SER A 294 8.71 12.02 3.04
C SER A 294 7.97 13.20 3.70
N THR A 295 6.73 13.49 3.32
CA THR A 295 5.87 14.45 4.06
C THR A 295 4.89 13.74 5.01
N ALA A 296 4.66 12.45 4.81
CA ALA A 296 3.91 11.58 5.71
C ALA A 296 4.49 10.15 5.79
N ILE A 297 4.12 9.41 6.84
CA ILE A 297 4.61 8.07 7.16
C ILE A 297 3.43 7.09 7.16
N TYR A 298 3.60 5.94 6.50
CA TYR A 298 2.54 4.99 6.19
C TYR A 298 2.86 3.57 6.67
N PRO A 299 2.98 3.33 7.99
CA PRO A 299 3.30 1.99 8.49
C PRO A 299 2.14 1.02 8.23
N SER A 300 2.44 -0.24 7.93
CA SER A 300 1.40 -1.28 7.85
C SER A 300 1.08 -1.81 9.23
N LEU A 301 -0.20 -1.84 9.59
CA LEU A 301 -0.72 -2.48 10.81
C LEU A 301 -1.45 -3.78 10.51
N TYR A 302 -1.26 -4.39 9.33
CA TYR A 302 -1.94 -5.63 8.99
C TYR A 302 -1.51 -6.76 9.94
N PHE A 303 -2.48 -7.46 10.51
CA PHE A 303 -2.25 -8.55 11.48
C PHE A 303 -2.95 -9.84 11.05
N LYS A 304 -2.45 -10.96 11.55
CA LYS A 304 -3.03 -12.28 11.38
C LYS A 304 -4.02 -12.60 12.49
N TYR A 305 -4.92 -13.54 12.23
CA TYR A 305 -5.81 -14.08 13.24
C TYR A 305 -5.15 -15.23 14.00
N GLU A 306 -4.59 -16.20 13.29
CA GLU A 306 -4.07 -17.43 13.88
C GLU A 306 -2.83 -17.17 14.73
N ASN A 307 -2.76 -17.88 15.86
CA ASN A 307 -1.65 -17.79 16.81
C ASN A 307 -1.41 -16.37 17.35
N MET A 308 -2.43 -15.50 17.33
CA MET A 308 -2.43 -14.21 18.00
C MET A 308 -3.74 -14.03 18.77
N SER A 309 -3.70 -13.84 20.08
CA SER A 309 -4.89 -13.38 20.81
C SER A 309 -5.24 -11.94 20.42
N SER A 310 -6.46 -11.48 20.68
CA SER A 310 -6.83 -10.06 20.45
C SER A 310 -5.91 -9.11 21.20
N GLU A 311 -5.48 -9.45 22.43
CA GLU A 311 -4.48 -8.67 23.17
C GLU A 311 -3.12 -8.63 22.45
N LYS A 312 -2.65 -9.76 21.92
CA LYS A 312 -1.38 -9.83 21.16
C LYS A 312 -1.47 -9.00 19.86
N ARG A 313 -2.62 -9.01 19.18
CA ARG A 313 -2.88 -8.15 18.00
C ARG A 313 -2.88 -6.66 18.36
N ALA A 314 -3.46 -6.29 19.50
CA ALA A 314 -3.41 -4.91 20.01
C ALA A 314 -1.96 -4.48 20.31
N LYS A 315 -1.20 -5.30 21.04
CA LYS A 315 0.23 -5.05 21.32
C LYS A 315 1.08 -4.96 20.05
N PHE A 316 0.75 -5.75 19.03
CA PHE A 316 1.40 -5.69 17.73
C PHE A 316 1.22 -4.33 17.06
N MET A 317 0.00 -3.80 17.03
CA MET A 317 -0.28 -2.48 16.50
C MET A 317 0.42 -1.39 17.31
N GLN A 318 0.40 -1.48 18.65
CA GLN A 318 1.06 -0.52 19.54
C GLN A 318 2.56 -0.41 19.25
N GLY A 319 3.27 -1.54 19.15
CA GLY A 319 4.70 -1.54 18.86
C GLY A 319 5.07 -0.86 17.54
N ARG A 320 4.28 -1.12 16.49
CA ARG A 320 4.47 -0.49 15.18
C ARG A 320 4.18 1.01 15.22
N MET A 321 3.15 1.42 15.96
CA MET A 321 2.84 2.83 16.14
C MET A 321 3.93 3.57 16.91
N VAL A 322 4.47 2.98 17.98
CA VAL A 322 5.58 3.57 18.74
C VAL A 322 6.77 3.87 17.82
N GLU A 323 7.14 2.94 16.94
CA GLU A 323 8.24 3.16 16.00
C GLU A 323 7.91 4.18 14.91
N ALA A 324 6.70 4.16 14.36
CA ALA A 324 6.26 5.14 13.38
C ALA A 324 6.32 6.58 13.92
N ILE A 325 5.88 6.80 15.16
CA ILE A 325 6.00 8.10 15.82
C ILE A 325 7.46 8.45 16.11
N ARG A 326 8.26 7.49 16.56
CA ARG A 326 9.69 7.71 16.83
C ARG A 326 10.42 8.23 15.60
N VAL A 327 10.30 7.54 14.45
CA VAL A 327 10.97 7.96 13.21
C VAL A 327 10.39 9.27 12.65
N GLY A 328 9.09 9.51 12.86
CA GLY A 328 8.47 10.80 12.52
C GLY A 328 9.06 11.97 13.29
N LYS A 329 9.49 11.76 14.54
CA LYS A 329 10.18 12.75 15.38
C LYS A 329 11.67 12.89 15.06
N MET A 330 12.25 12.00 14.27
CA MET A 330 13.66 12.12 13.85
C MET A 330 13.86 13.21 12.80
N SER A 331 12.81 13.59 12.08
CA SER A 331 12.86 14.62 11.05
C SER A 331 12.76 16.02 11.67
N ASN A 332 13.45 17.00 11.09
CA ASN A 332 13.38 18.40 11.54
C ASN A 332 11.99 19.01 11.35
N SER A 333 11.21 18.52 10.39
CA SER A 333 9.82 18.89 10.18
C SER A 333 8.88 17.85 10.78
N LYS A 334 7.80 18.28 11.44
CA LYS A 334 6.73 17.38 11.88
C LYS A 334 6.20 16.57 10.69
N LYS A 335 6.15 15.24 10.84
CA LYS A 335 5.59 14.32 9.83
C LYS A 335 4.20 13.87 10.27
N PHE A 336 3.27 13.80 9.32
CA PHE A 336 1.98 13.15 9.55
C PHE A 336 2.13 11.63 9.54
N VAL A 337 1.33 10.93 10.34
CA VAL A 337 1.39 9.47 10.44
C VAL A 337 0.01 8.89 10.17
N TYR A 338 -0.09 8.10 9.09
CA TYR A 338 -1.30 7.47 8.60
C TYR A 338 -1.09 5.96 8.42
N PRO A 339 -1.21 5.17 9.51
CA PRO A 339 -1.13 3.72 9.41
C PRO A 339 -2.16 3.12 8.46
N TYR A 340 -1.74 2.10 7.73
CA TYR A 340 -2.61 1.24 6.94
C TYR A 340 -3.18 0.11 7.81
N THR A 341 -4.50 -0.04 7.81
CA THR A 341 -5.19 -1.24 8.31
C THR A 341 -5.90 -1.95 7.16
N TRP A 342 -6.02 -3.27 7.24
CA TRP A 342 -6.72 -4.07 6.24
C TRP A 342 -8.07 -4.50 6.80
N ILE A 343 -9.11 -4.46 5.96
CA ILE A 343 -10.44 -4.99 6.27
C ILE A 343 -10.46 -6.49 6.64
N LYS A 344 -9.36 -7.21 6.41
CA LYS A 344 -9.25 -8.66 6.65
C LYS A 344 -7.99 -9.03 7.43
N TYR A 345 -8.08 -10.13 8.18
CA TYR A 345 -6.90 -10.82 8.70
C TYR A 345 -6.09 -11.40 7.54
N TYR A 346 -4.78 -11.15 7.51
CA TYR A 346 -3.99 -11.44 6.31
C TYR A 346 -3.80 -12.93 6.03
N ASP A 347 -3.97 -13.79 7.03
CA ASP A 347 -3.83 -15.25 6.95
C ASP A 347 -5.17 -15.92 6.60
N THR A 348 -6.24 -15.63 7.33
CA THR A 348 -7.54 -16.30 7.16
C THR A 348 -8.42 -15.68 6.08
N LYS A 349 -8.09 -14.46 5.63
CA LYS A 349 -8.89 -13.65 4.68
C LYS A 349 -10.33 -13.37 5.13
N GLN A 350 -10.64 -13.60 6.41
CA GLN A 350 -11.90 -13.23 7.02
C GLN A 350 -11.90 -11.75 7.36
N PHE A 351 -13.08 -11.13 7.33
CA PHE A 351 -13.23 -9.74 7.77
C PHE A 351 -12.81 -9.59 9.24
N VAL A 352 -12.17 -8.46 9.56
CA VAL A 352 -11.71 -8.17 10.92
C VAL A 352 -12.89 -8.05 11.88
N GLU A 353 -12.80 -8.68 13.05
CA GLU A 353 -13.86 -8.61 14.05
C GLU A 353 -13.98 -7.20 14.66
N LYS A 354 -15.17 -6.86 15.16
CA LYS A 354 -15.49 -5.54 15.71
C LYS A 354 -14.48 -5.03 16.76
N ALA A 355 -14.01 -5.90 17.66
CA ALA A 355 -13.07 -5.53 18.70
C ALA A 355 -11.68 -5.16 18.14
N ASP A 356 -11.17 -5.96 17.20
CA ASP A 356 -9.88 -5.70 16.56
C ASP A 356 -9.97 -4.51 15.58
N LEU A 357 -11.12 -4.31 14.95
CA LEU A 357 -11.38 -3.14 14.12
C LEU A 357 -11.38 -1.86 14.96
N LEU A 358 -12.01 -1.87 16.14
CA LEU A 358 -11.96 -0.73 17.06
C LEU A 358 -10.52 -0.43 17.51
N ASN A 359 -9.69 -1.45 17.73
CA ASN A 359 -8.27 -1.29 18.03
C ASN A 359 -7.49 -0.67 16.86
N SER A 360 -7.85 -1.00 15.62
CA SER A 360 -7.25 -0.41 14.41
C SER A 360 -7.47 1.11 14.30
N PHE A 361 -8.47 1.67 14.97
CA PHE A 361 -8.71 3.13 15.05
C PHE A 361 -8.17 3.72 16.36
N SER A 362 -8.42 3.04 17.48
CA SER A 362 -8.10 3.54 18.82
C SER A 362 -6.61 3.56 19.11
N ILE A 363 -5.85 2.58 18.64
CA ILE A 363 -4.41 2.50 18.91
C ILE A 363 -3.65 3.60 18.15
N PRO A 364 -3.87 3.84 16.84
CA PRO A 364 -3.30 4.99 16.16
C PRO A 364 -3.63 6.32 16.83
N LYS A 365 -4.90 6.60 17.15
CA LYS A 365 -5.30 7.86 17.81
C LYS A 365 -4.61 8.06 19.16
N LYS A 366 -4.48 7.00 19.97
CA LYS A 366 -3.77 7.04 21.26
C LYS A 366 -2.26 7.24 21.14
N ASN A 367 -1.69 6.96 19.97
CA ASN A 367 -0.27 7.16 19.67
C ASN A 367 -0.08 8.34 18.71
N ASP A 368 -0.89 9.41 18.83
CA ASP A 368 -0.72 10.67 18.07
C ASP A 368 -0.67 10.54 16.54
N ALA A 369 -1.24 9.46 15.97
CA ALA A 369 -1.42 9.37 14.53
C ALA A 369 -2.39 10.45 14.04
N SER A 370 -2.15 10.94 12.83
CA SER A 370 -2.99 11.96 12.18
C SER A 370 -4.28 11.36 11.58
N GLY A 371 -4.34 10.03 11.49
CA GLY A 371 -5.47 9.31 10.94
C GLY A 371 -5.15 7.83 10.75
N VAL A 372 -5.94 7.17 9.92
CA VAL A 372 -5.78 5.76 9.54
C VAL A 372 -6.35 5.54 8.14
N ILE A 373 -5.76 4.63 7.39
CA ILE A 373 -6.22 4.26 6.04
C ILE A 373 -6.79 2.85 6.09
N ILE A 374 -8.07 2.71 5.75
CA ILE A 374 -8.71 1.41 5.56
C ILE A 374 -8.45 0.96 4.14
N TRP A 375 -7.68 -0.12 4.00
CA TRP A 375 -7.35 -0.71 2.70
C TRP A 375 -8.10 -2.01 2.49
N GLY A 376 -8.28 -2.38 1.21
CA GLY A 376 -8.79 -3.68 0.80
C GLY A 376 -8.20 -4.09 -0.55
N ALA A 377 -8.09 -5.40 -0.79
CA ALA A 377 -7.55 -5.91 -2.04
C ALA A 377 -8.62 -5.87 -3.14
N SER A 378 -8.20 -5.81 -4.41
CA SER A 378 -9.13 -5.97 -5.54
C SER A 378 -9.89 -7.30 -5.48
N ASN A 379 -9.22 -8.36 -4.99
CA ASN A 379 -9.84 -9.67 -4.79
C ASN A 379 -10.92 -9.69 -3.71
N ASP A 380 -11.01 -8.67 -2.84
CA ASP A 380 -12.05 -8.56 -1.82
C ASP A 380 -13.38 -8.07 -2.38
N VAL A 381 -13.39 -7.55 -3.62
CA VAL A 381 -14.56 -6.87 -4.24
C VAL A 381 -14.72 -7.19 -5.74
N ASN A 382 -14.13 -8.29 -6.22
CA ASN A 382 -14.12 -8.64 -7.66
C ASN A 382 -15.36 -9.41 -8.17
N SER A 383 -16.40 -9.59 -7.35
CA SER A 383 -17.65 -10.27 -7.72
C SER A 383 -18.83 -9.70 -6.94
N GLU A 384 -20.05 -9.84 -7.46
CA GLU A 384 -21.27 -9.34 -6.81
C GLU A 384 -21.42 -9.87 -5.38
N LYS A 385 -21.20 -11.17 -5.16
CA LYS A 385 -21.26 -11.79 -3.83
C LYS A 385 -20.29 -11.12 -2.84
N LYS A 386 -19.07 -10.84 -3.29
CA LYS A 386 -18.06 -10.17 -2.45
C LYS A 386 -18.38 -8.69 -2.23
N CYS A 387 -18.91 -8.01 -3.24
CA CYS A 387 -19.41 -6.63 -3.12
C CYS A 387 -20.55 -6.53 -2.10
N LYS A 388 -21.53 -7.43 -2.17
CA LYS A 388 -22.60 -7.53 -1.17
C LYS A 388 -22.04 -7.77 0.24
N ALA A 389 -21.07 -8.67 0.37
CA ALA A 389 -20.44 -8.95 1.66
C ALA A 389 -19.65 -7.76 2.20
N MET A 390 -18.94 -7.02 1.35
CA MET A 390 -18.23 -5.79 1.70
C MET A 390 -19.21 -4.69 2.12
N HIS A 391 -20.30 -4.50 1.38
CA HIS A 391 -21.37 -3.57 1.75
C HIS A 391 -21.98 -3.92 3.13
N ASN A 392 -22.32 -5.19 3.35
CA ASN A 392 -22.82 -5.66 4.65
C ASN A 392 -21.81 -5.47 5.78
N TYR A 393 -20.51 -5.65 5.52
CA TYR A 393 -19.47 -5.43 6.50
C TYR A 393 -19.28 -3.93 6.79
N LEU A 394 -19.41 -3.06 5.78
CA LEU A 394 -19.40 -1.61 5.96
C LEU A 394 -20.53 -1.16 6.87
N THR A 395 -21.78 -1.51 6.54
CA THR A 395 -22.96 -1.02 7.25
C THR A 395 -23.19 -1.73 8.59
N GLY A 396 -22.84 -3.01 8.70
CA GLY A 396 -23.03 -3.80 9.91
C GLY A 396 -21.87 -3.76 10.91
N VAL A 397 -20.64 -3.46 10.47
CA VAL A 397 -19.45 -3.54 11.32
C VAL A 397 -18.63 -2.25 11.28
N ILE A 398 -18.14 -1.81 10.13
CA ILE A 398 -17.23 -0.64 10.05
C ILE A 398 -17.92 0.62 10.56
N GLY A 399 -19.07 0.97 10.00
CA GLY A 399 -19.85 2.15 10.35
C GLY A 399 -20.19 2.21 11.85
N PRO A 400 -20.86 1.19 12.41
CA PRO A 400 -21.16 1.12 13.84
C PRO A 400 -19.91 1.17 14.75
N THR A 401 -18.79 0.59 14.30
CA THR A 401 -17.52 0.65 15.04
C THR A 401 -16.95 2.06 15.05
N LEU A 402 -16.99 2.78 13.92
CA LEU A 402 -16.60 4.18 13.84
C LEU A 402 -17.50 5.09 14.67
N LYS A 403 -18.82 4.88 14.63
CA LYS A 403 -19.77 5.59 15.52
C LYS A 403 -19.39 5.42 17.00
N THR A 404 -19.02 4.20 17.40
CA THR A 404 -18.54 3.88 18.76
C THR A 404 -17.21 4.58 19.08
N PHE A 405 -16.25 4.53 18.14
CA PHE A 405 -14.95 5.18 18.26
C PHE A 405 -15.10 6.70 18.44
N TYR A 406 -15.86 7.36 17.56
CA TYR A 406 -16.07 8.80 17.63
C TYR A 406 -16.82 9.21 18.91
N LYS A 407 -17.90 8.51 19.29
CA LYS A 407 -18.62 8.77 20.55
C LYS A 407 -17.72 8.68 21.78
N SER A 408 -16.80 7.71 21.80
CA SER A 408 -15.85 7.53 22.91
C SER A 408 -14.81 8.64 22.98
N ASN A 409 -14.35 9.15 21.83
CA ASN A 409 -13.35 10.21 21.77
C ASN A 409 -13.94 11.62 21.93
N ARG A 410 -15.22 11.84 21.57
CA ARG A 410 -15.94 13.11 21.87
C ARG A 410 -15.88 13.45 23.36
N LYS A 411 -16.10 12.46 24.24
CA LYS A 411 -16.03 12.65 25.70
C LYS A 411 -14.64 13.09 26.18
N ALA A 412 -13.59 12.59 25.53
CA ALA A 412 -12.21 12.95 25.86
C ALA A 412 -11.87 14.38 25.42
N VAL A 413 -12.31 14.80 24.22
CA VAL A 413 -12.12 16.17 23.72
C VAL A 413 -12.86 17.19 24.59
N LYS A 414 -14.12 16.92 24.96
CA LYS A 414 -14.88 17.78 25.90
C LYS A 414 -14.14 17.97 27.24
N ARG A 415 -13.58 16.89 27.81
CA ARG A 415 -12.79 16.95 29.05
C ARG A 415 -11.51 17.80 28.89
N LYS A 416 -10.76 17.61 27.80
CA LYS A 416 -9.54 18.40 27.54
C LYS A 416 -9.82 19.89 27.36
N ARG A 417 -10.90 20.25 26.65
CA ARG A 417 -11.31 21.65 26.49
C ARG A 417 -11.65 22.29 27.83
N ARG A 418 -12.46 21.63 28.66
CA ARG A 418 -12.81 22.12 30.00
C ARG A 418 -11.55 22.35 30.85
N ALA A 419 -10.65 21.36 30.89
CA ALA A 419 -9.38 21.49 31.61
C ALA A 419 -8.48 22.64 31.08
N LYS A 420 -8.48 22.89 29.76
CA LYS A 420 -7.72 24.01 29.16
C LYS A 420 -8.33 25.37 29.53
N VAL A 421 -9.65 25.48 29.50
CA VAL A 421 -10.36 26.70 29.93
C VAL A 421 -10.10 26.96 31.41
N ASP A 422 -10.26 25.96 32.26
CA ASP A 422 -9.99 26.06 33.70
C ASP A 422 -8.52 26.49 33.95
N SER A 423 -7.54 25.92 33.22
CA SER A 423 -6.13 26.32 33.35
C SER A 423 -5.82 27.75 32.88
N ILE A 424 -6.61 28.29 31.95
CA ILE A 424 -6.48 29.69 31.51
C ILE A 424 -7.03 30.60 32.61
N PHE A 425 -8.18 30.24 33.19
CA PHE A 425 -8.75 31.00 34.32
C PHE A 425 -7.84 30.99 35.54
N ASP A 426 -7.19 29.87 35.86
CA ASP A 426 -6.19 29.77 36.94
C ASP A 426 -4.92 30.59 36.67
N TYR A 427 -4.68 31.00 35.41
CA TYR A 427 -3.55 31.86 35.04
C TYR A 427 -3.90 33.37 35.13
N PHE A 428 -5.18 33.70 35.26
CA PHE A 428 -5.71 35.07 35.33
C PHE A 428 -6.28 35.45 36.71
N ILE A 429 -6.09 34.58 37.72
CA ILE A 429 -6.31 34.84 39.15
C ILE A 429 -4.95 34.82 39.83
#